data_AF-A0A2S4UKX3-F1
#
_entry.id   AF-A0A2S4UKX3-F1
#
_cell.length_a   1.000
_cell.length_b   1.000
_cell.length_c   1.000
_cell.angle_alpha   90.00
_cell.angle_beta   90.00
_cell.angle_gamma   90.00
#
_symmetry.space_group_name_H-M   'P 1'
#
loop_
_entity.id
_entity.type
_entity.pdbx_description
1 polymer ?
#
loop_
_entity_poly.entity_id
_entity_poly.type
_entity_poly.pdbx_seq_one_letter_code
_entity_poly.pdbx_strand_id
1 'polypeptide(L)'
;MTTTRTPNHPAVVSGLFEAISESAAPTTRGNQYGLVLTPSFFACSGLKTNKTENFLINLQTNTALTNVLHPNTLYYLSGRLIALNNGTIPLLTYNNDTLATVSDPVPPNFDFTNRATLSGLGIVTHRQEVAAEDNKSGNTLEVIVTHHDWDSEVHLFLQSF
;
A
#
# COMPACT_ATOMS: atom_id res chain seq x y z
N MET A 1 -16.16 -26.61 13.60
CA MET A 1 -16.54 -25.29 14.14
C MET A 1 -16.04 -24.25 13.16
N THR A 2 -16.94 -23.58 12.46
CA THR A 2 -16.61 -22.45 11.59
C THR A 2 -16.32 -21.24 12.49
N THR A 3 -15.04 -20.92 12.68
CA THR A 3 -14.64 -19.68 13.33
C THR A 3 -15.13 -18.53 12.45
N THR A 4 -16.10 -17.76 12.94
CA THR A 4 -16.51 -16.49 12.34
C THR A 4 -15.33 -15.54 12.39
N ARG A 5 -14.53 -15.51 11.32
CA ARG A 5 -13.36 -14.63 11.23
C ARG A 5 -13.84 -13.19 11.18
N THR A 6 -13.33 -12.35 12.06
CA THR A 6 -13.61 -10.92 12.04
C THR A 6 -13.24 -10.35 10.67
N PRO A 7 -14.13 -9.61 9.99
CA PRO A 7 -13.82 -9.00 8.70
C PRO A 7 -12.62 -8.04 8.82
N ASN A 8 -11.81 -7.98 7.78
CA ASN A 8 -10.79 -6.93 7.68
C ASN A 8 -11.43 -5.62 7.31
N HIS A 9 -10.78 -4.57 7.78
CA HIS A 9 -10.94 -3.25 7.23
C HIS A 9 -9.67 -2.94 6.42
N PRO A 10 -9.77 -2.81 5.07
CA PRO A 10 -8.66 -2.31 4.28
C PRO A 10 -8.12 -1.02 4.89
N ALA A 11 -6.80 -0.92 4.98
CA ALA A 11 -6.18 0.27 5.54
C ALA A 11 -6.25 1.40 4.51
N VAL A 12 -6.59 2.60 4.96
CA VAL A 12 -6.59 3.79 4.11
C VAL A 12 -5.15 4.25 3.96
N VAL A 13 -4.73 4.44 2.71
CA VAL A 13 -3.40 4.94 2.36
C VAL A 13 -3.54 6.22 1.59
N SER A 14 -2.66 7.18 1.88
CA SER A 14 -2.42 8.34 1.01
C SER A 14 -0.95 8.72 1.03
N GLY A 15 -0.40 9.13 -0.11
CA GLY A 15 1.03 9.44 -0.17
C GLY A 15 1.55 9.67 -1.57
N LEU A 16 2.88 9.79 -1.63
CA LEU A 16 3.64 9.93 -2.87
C LEU A 16 4.23 8.59 -3.30
N PHE A 17 4.05 8.26 -4.58
CA PHE A 17 4.45 7.00 -5.18
C PHE A 17 5.07 7.23 -6.55
N GLU A 18 5.99 6.35 -6.92
CA GLU A 18 6.48 6.23 -8.28
C GLU A 18 6.20 4.82 -8.82
N ALA A 19 6.07 4.72 -10.15
CA ALA A 19 6.03 3.44 -10.82
C ALA A 19 7.46 2.89 -10.97
N ILE A 20 7.69 1.66 -10.49
CA ILE A 20 8.99 0.96 -10.65
C ILE A 20 9.17 0.51 -12.10
N SER A 21 8.06 0.16 -12.76
CA SER A 21 8.03 -0.32 -14.15
C SER A 21 6.72 0.10 -14.81
N GLU A 22 6.64 -0.09 -16.12
CA GLU A 22 5.42 0.13 -16.90
C GLU A 22 4.21 -0.58 -16.28
N SER A 23 3.05 0.09 -16.35
CA SER A 23 1.79 -0.53 -15.95
C SER A 23 1.43 -1.70 -16.88
N ALA A 24 0.79 -2.72 -16.30
CA ALA A 24 0.26 -3.87 -17.02
C ALA A 24 -1.27 -3.90 -16.96
N ALA A 25 -1.91 -4.34 -18.05
CA ALA A 25 -3.35 -4.58 -18.14
C ALA A 25 -3.62 -6.09 -18.35
N PRO A 26 -3.92 -6.86 -17.29
CA PRO A 26 -4.00 -8.34 -17.38
C PRO A 26 -5.19 -8.91 -18.19
N THR A 27 -6.20 -8.11 -18.59
CA THR A 27 -7.35 -8.53 -19.41
C THR A 27 -7.76 -7.35 -20.33
N THR A 28 -8.31 -7.44 -21.54
CA THR A 28 -8.71 -8.49 -22.50
C THR A 28 -8.64 -7.84 -23.91
N ARG A 29 -8.28 -8.62 -24.94
CA ARG A 29 -8.15 -8.13 -26.33
C ARG A 29 -9.47 -7.49 -26.80
N GLY A 30 -9.48 -6.17 -27.00
CA GLY A 30 -10.63 -5.42 -27.52
C GLY A 30 -11.38 -4.54 -26.50
N ASN A 31 -11.02 -4.57 -25.21
CA ASN A 31 -11.61 -3.69 -24.20
C ASN A 31 -10.87 -2.35 -24.10
N GLN A 32 -11.62 -1.27 -23.91
CA GLN A 32 -11.06 0.08 -23.67
C GLN A 32 -10.85 0.38 -22.18
N TYR A 33 -11.51 -0.37 -21.30
CA TYR A 33 -11.48 -0.22 -19.86
C TYR A 33 -11.13 -1.54 -19.19
N GLY A 34 -10.51 -1.47 -18.02
CA GLY A 34 -10.19 -2.64 -17.23
C GLY A 34 -9.22 -2.34 -16.11
N LEU A 35 -8.66 -3.41 -15.56
CA LEU A 35 -7.71 -3.34 -14.48
C LEU A 35 -6.34 -2.87 -15.00
N VAL A 36 -5.80 -1.83 -14.38
CA VAL A 36 -4.43 -1.38 -14.59
C VAL A 36 -3.65 -1.64 -13.31
N LEU A 37 -2.58 -2.42 -13.43
CA LEU A 37 -1.66 -2.78 -12.35
C LEU A 37 -0.32 -2.09 -12.56
N THR A 38 0.20 -1.44 -11.53
CA THR A 38 1.50 -0.77 -11.59
C THR A 38 2.35 -1.15 -10.38
N PRO A 39 3.52 -1.78 -10.57
CA PRO A 39 4.44 -2.03 -9.48
C PRO A 39 4.96 -0.73 -8.85
N SER A 40 4.96 -0.66 -7.52
CA SER A 40 5.44 0.48 -6.73
C SER A 40 6.01 0.00 -5.39
N PHE A 41 6.35 0.92 -4.50
CA PHE A 41 6.87 0.58 -3.17
C PHE A 41 6.48 1.61 -2.11
N PHE A 42 6.52 1.18 -0.84
CA PHE A 42 6.66 2.07 0.31
C PHE A 42 8.13 2.15 0.71
N ALA A 43 8.67 3.36 0.86
CA ALA A 43 9.96 3.54 1.55
C ALA A 43 9.70 3.96 2.99
N CYS A 44 10.23 3.21 3.95
CA CYS A 44 10.17 3.61 5.36
C CYS A 44 11.51 3.42 6.06
N SER A 45 11.76 4.28 7.05
CA SER A 45 13.04 4.30 7.75
C SER A 45 13.09 3.42 9.02
N GLY A 46 11.99 2.73 9.32
CA GLY A 46 11.74 2.13 10.63
C GLY A 46 11.63 3.17 11.75
N LEU A 47 11.27 2.69 12.96
CA LEU A 47 11.05 3.54 14.14
C LEU A 47 12.29 4.33 14.57
N LYS A 48 13.48 3.72 14.45
CA LYS A 48 14.77 4.34 14.82
C LYS A 48 15.44 5.08 13.66
N THR A 49 14.75 5.24 12.52
CA THR A 49 15.27 5.90 11.31
C THR A 49 16.57 5.31 10.75
N ASN A 50 16.93 4.10 11.17
CA ASN A 50 18.21 3.46 10.88
C ASN A 50 18.10 2.33 9.85
N LYS A 51 16.88 2.07 9.37
CA LYS A 51 16.62 1.15 8.27
C LYS A 51 16.26 1.97 7.05
N THR A 52 16.52 1.44 5.87
CA THR A 52 16.01 2.01 4.62
C THR A 52 15.53 0.83 3.82
N GLU A 53 14.25 0.52 3.98
CA GLU A 53 13.64 -0.65 3.36
C GLU A 53 12.51 -0.19 2.43
N ASN A 54 12.57 -0.68 1.19
CA ASN A 54 11.52 -0.49 0.19
C ASN A 54 10.62 -1.73 0.20
N PHE A 55 9.38 -1.56 0.62
CA PHE A 55 8.35 -2.61 0.63
C PHE A 55 7.60 -2.59 -0.70
N LEU A 56 7.77 -3.63 -1.50
CA LEU A 56 7.09 -3.74 -2.79
C LEU A 56 5.57 -3.82 -2.62
N ILE A 57 4.84 -3.10 -3.47
CA ILE A 57 3.38 -3.14 -3.57
C ILE A 57 2.95 -3.10 -5.03
N ASN A 58 1.70 -3.46 -5.29
CA ASN A 58 1.05 -3.21 -6.58
C ASN A 58 -0.03 -2.15 -6.41
N LEU A 59 0.06 -1.07 -7.19
CA LEU A 59 -1.01 -0.10 -7.35
C LEU A 59 -2.03 -0.66 -8.34
N GLN A 60 -3.31 -0.60 -7.99
CA GLN A 60 -4.40 -1.11 -8.82
C GLN A 60 -5.47 -0.06 -9.00
N THR A 61 -6.00 0.07 -10.22
CA THR A 61 -7.21 0.83 -10.47
C THR A 61 -8.00 0.22 -11.63
N ASN A 62 -9.30 0.46 -11.67
CA ASN A 62 -10.15 0.11 -12.80
C ASN A 62 -10.44 1.38 -13.60
N THR A 63 -9.86 1.50 -14.79
CA THR A 63 -9.82 2.74 -15.56
C THR A 63 -9.70 2.42 -17.06
N ALA A 64 -9.62 3.46 -17.90
CA ALA A 64 -9.30 3.27 -19.31
C ALA A 64 -7.90 2.64 -19.43
N LEU A 65 -7.70 1.65 -20.32
CA LEU A 65 -6.41 0.95 -20.44
C LEU A 65 -5.25 1.87 -20.90
N THR A 66 -5.57 3.09 -21.34
CA THR A 66 -4.62 4.16 -21.66
C THR A 66 -4.20 4.98 -20.45
N ASN A 67 -4.92 4.93 -19.33
CA ASN A 67 -4.62 5.66 -18.10
C ASN A 67 -3.59 4.87 -17.27
N VAL A 68 -2.39 4.77 -17.82
CA VAL A 68 -1.25 4.09 -17.19
C VAL A 68 -0.41 5.07 -16.38
N LEU A 69 0.31 4.54 -15.39
CA LEU A 69 1.31 5.30 -14.65
C LEU A 69 2.68 5.04 -15.28
N HIS A 70 3.42 6.11 -15.55
CA HIS A 70 4.70 6.03 -16.22
C HIS A 70 5.85 5.91 -15.21
N PRO A 71 6.88 5.10 -15.52
CA PRO A 71 8.12 5.10 -14.76
C PRO A 71 8.73 6.50 -14.67
N ASN A 72 9.48 6.76 -13.59
CA ASN A 72 10.14 8.05 -13.36
C ASN A 72 9.19 9.26 -13.26
N THR A 73 7.91 9.02 -12.93
CA THR A 73 6.92 10.06 -12.62
C THR A 73 6.46 9.94 -11.17
N LEU A 74 6.37 11.07 -10.46
CA LEU A 74 5.89 11.14 -9.09
C LEU A 74 4.39 11.41 -9.07
N TYR A 75 3.64 10.52 -8.40
CA TYR A 75 2.20 10.64 -8.25
C TYR A 75 1.81 10.79 -6.79
N TYR A 76 0.81 11.62 -6.53
CA TYR A 76 0.05 11.57 -5.30
C TYR A 76 -1.22 10.74 -5.53
N LEU A 77 -1.44 9.74 -4.68
CA LEU A 77 -2.65 8.93 -4.73
C LEU A 77 -3.15 8.60 -3.33
N SER A 78 -4.45 8.30 -3.26
CA SER A 78 -5.13 7.80 -2.08
C SER A 78 -5.92 6.56 -2.45
N GLY A 79 -5.97 5.61 -1.53
CA GLY A 79 -6.57 4.31 -1.80
C GLY A 79 -6.76 3.44 -0.57
N ARG A 80 -7.06 2.17 -0.84
CA ARG A 80 -7.21 1.12 0.16
C ARG A 80 -6.15 0.06 -0.06
N LEU A 81 -5.37 -0.22 0.99
CA LEU A 81 -4.35 -1.25 1.01
C LEU A 81 -4.89 -2.54 1.60
N ILE A 82 -4.63 -3.65 0.92
CA ILE A 82 -4.79 -5.00 1.41
C ILE A 82 -3.42 -5.68 1.39
N ALA A 83 -2.92 -6.04 2.57
CA ALA A 83 -1.72 -6.85 2.75
C ALA A 83 -2.15 -8.21 3.33
N LEU A 84 -1.84 -9.29 2.63
CA LEU A 84 -2.18 -10.65 3.04
C LEU A 84 -1.01 -11.30 3.77
N ASN A 85 -1.26 -12.02 4.85
CA ASN A 85 -0.27 -12.76 5.64
C ASN A 85 0.30 -14.01 4.92
N ASN A 86 0.02 -14.19 3.62
CA ASN A 86 0.51 -15.30 2.81
C ASN A 86 1.80 -14.97 2.03
N GLY A 87 2.39 -13.80 2.26
CA GLY A 87 3.62 -13.35 1.61
C GLY A 87 3.43 -12.85 0.17
N THR A 88 2.19 -12.70 -0.30
CA THR A 88 1.91 -12.04 -1.58
C THR A 88 2.18 -10.54 -1.51
N ILE A 89 2.47 -9.94 -2.67
CA ILE A 89 2.69 -8.50 -2.78
C ILE A 89 1.39 -7.77 -2.39
N PRO A 90 1.42 -6.84 -1.41
CA PRO A 90 0.25 -6.06 -1.04
C PRO A 90 -0.33 -5.26 -2.20
N LEU A 91 -1.65 -5.12 -2.21
CA LEU A 91 -2.41 -4.43 -3.25
C LEU A 91 -2.98 -3.12 -2.72
N LEU A 92 -2.63 -2.01 -3.37
CA LEU A 92 -3.18 -0.68 -3.10
C LEU A 92 -4.13 -0.28 -4.22
N THR A 93 -5.43 -0.40 -3.97
CA THR A 93 -6.47 0.05 -4.90
C THR A 93 -6.70 1.54 -4.74
N TYR A 94 -6.39 2.32 -5.76
CA TYR A 94 -6.51 3.79 -5.74
C TYR A 94 -7.64 4.29 -6.64
N ASN A 95 -8.13 5.50 -6.35
CA ASN A 95 -9.12 6.15 -7.21
C ASN A 95 -8.42 6.99 -8.29
N ASN A 96 -8.62 6.63 -9.55
CA ASN A 96 -8.06 7.32 -10.72
C ASN A 96 -8.47 8.80 -10.78
N ASP A 97 -9.68 9.16 -10.34
CA ASP A 97 -10.19 10.53 -10.41
C ASP A 97 -9.48 11.48 -9.40
N THR A 98 -8.86 10.90 -8.38
CA THR A 98 -8.12 11.64 -7.33
C THR A 98 -6.60 11.56 -7.51
N LEU A 99 -6.13 10.87 -8.54
CA LEU A 99 -4.72 10.79 -8.89
C LEU A 99 -4.21 12.17 -9.32
N ALA A 100 -3.07 12.58 -8.78
CA ALA A 100 -2.40 13.79 -9.22
C ALA A 100 -0.94 13.51 -9.58
N THR A 101 -0.53 13.93 -10.77
CA THR A 101 0.88 13.99 -11.15
C THR A 101 1.52 15.16 -10.41
N VAL A 102 2.53 14.87 -9.58
CA VAL A 102 3.25 15.86 -8.78
C VAL A 102 4.48 16.36 -9.54
N SER A 103 5.21 15.46 -10.20
CA SER A 103 6.35 15.82 -11.04
C SER A 103 6.64 14.76 -12.11
N ASP A 104 7.04 15.22 -13.29
CA ASP A 104 7.54 14.39 -14.39
C ASP A 104 8.72 15.14 -15.06
N PRO A 105 9.98 14.68 -14.90
CA PRO A 105 10.40 13.47 -14.17
C PRO A 105 10.43 13.66 -12.64
N VAL A 106 10.66 12.58 -11.90
CA VAL A 106 11.01 12.62 -10.46
C VAL A 106 12.30 13.44 -10.25
N PRO A 107 12.35 14.34 -9.25
CA PRO A 107 13.57 15.11 -8.96
C PRO A 107 14.75 14.20 -8.59
N PRO A 108 15.98 14.50 -9.04
CA PRO A 108 17.15 13.62 -8.93
C PRO A 108 17.64 13.29 -7.51
N ASN A 109 17.00 13.83 -6.46
CA ASN A 109 17.30 13.54 -5.05
C ASN A 109 16.00 13.47 -4.22
N PHE A 110 14.89 13.06 -4.84
CA PHE A 110 13.63 12.95 -4.13
C PHE A 110 13.70 11.80 -3.10
N ASP A 111 13.45 12.11 -1.84
CA ASP A 111 13.42 11.13 -0.76
C ASP A 111 11.98 10.62 -0.53
N PHE A 112 11.75 9.36 -0.91
CA PHE A 112 10.49 8.63 -0.73
C PHE A 112 10.24 8.19 0.71
N THR A 113 11.25 8.28 1.59
CA THR A 113 11.16 7.80 2.96
C THR A 113 10.03 8.48 3.73
N ASN A 114 9.11 7.68 4.29
CA ASN A 114 7.99 8.13 5.09
C ASN A 114 7.09 9.17 4.38
N ARG A 115 6.97 9.08 3.04
CA ARG A 115 6.09 9.93 2.21
C ARG A 115 4.69 9.37 2.02
N ALA A 116 4.36 8.26 2.68
CA ALA A 116 3.03 7.68 2.69
C ALA A 116 2.51 7.54 4.12
N THR A 117 1.20 7.73 4.25
CA THR A 117 0.45 7.53 5.50
C THR A 117 -0.43 6.30 5.33
N LEU A 118 -0.49 5.49 6.38
CA LEU A 118 -1.32 4.29 6.46
C LEU A 118 -2.15 4.38 7.73
N SER A 119 -3.47 4.31 7.59
CA SER A 119 -4.42 4.29 8.72
C SER A 119 -5.31 3.06 8.61
N GLY A 120 -5.21 2.17 9.58
CA GLY A 120 -5.96 0.92 9.62
C GLY A 120 -6.36 0.52 11.03
N LEU A 121 -7.30 -0.41 11.13
CA LEU A 121 -7.68 -1.03 12.39
C LEU A 121 -6.84 -2.30 12.62
N GLY A 122 -6.45 -2.52 13.87
CA GLY A 122 -5.72 -3.71 14.26
C GLY A 122 -5.84 -3.99 15.76
N ILE A 123 -5.39 -5.16 16.17
CA ILE A 123 -5.42 -5.61 17.56
C ILE A 123 -4.01 -5.50 18.13
N VAL A 124 -3.87 -4.82 19.26
CA VAL A 124 -2.60 -4.78 20.00
C VAL A 124 -2.34 -6.15 20.59
N THR A 125 -1.24 -6.79 20.18
CA THR A 125 -0.81 -8.10 20.71
C THR A 125 0.36 -7.99 21.67
N HIS A 126 1.16 -6.93 21.57
CA HIS A 126 2.26 -6.68 22.46
C HIS A 126 2.38 -5.18 22.75
N ARG A 127 2.75 -4.84 23.99
CA ARG A 127 3.07 -3.49 24.42
C ARG A 127 4.27 -3.54 25.36
N GLN A 128 5.25 -2.69 25.13
CA GLN A 128 6.43 -2.59 25.98
C GLN A 128 6.90 -1.14 26.05
N GLU A 129 7.21 -0.68 27.26
CA GLU A 129 7.86 0.60 27.47
C GLU A 129 9.37 0.41 27.32
N VAL A 130 9.98 1.22 26.46
CA VAL A 130 11.39 1.15 26.09
C VAL A 130 12.04 2.50 26.40
N ALA A 131 13.19 2.46 27.08
CA ALA A 131 13.96 3.66 27.33
C ALA A 131 14.48 4.21 25.99
N ALA A 132 14.32 5.51 25.76
CA ALA A 132 14.87 6.12 24.57
C ALA A 132 16.41 6.11 24.63
N GLU A 133 17.05 5.89 23.47
CA GLU A 133 18.52 5.79 23.39
C GLU A 133 19.20 7.14 23.68
N ASP A 134 18.49 8.25 23.45
CA ASP A 134 18.93 9.58 23.83
C ASP A 134 18.41 9.94 25.23
N ASN A 135 19.34 10.23 26.16
CA ASN A 135 19.09 10.65 27.56
C ASN A 135 18.19 11.90 27.73
N LYS A 136 17.69 12.49 26.63
CA LYS A 136 16.80 13.66 26.61
C LYS A 136 15.34 13.31 26.34
N SER A 137 15.07 12.19 25.69
CA SER A 137 13.71 11.71 25.42
C SER A 137 13.29 10.77 26.54
N GLY A 138 12.09 10.98 27.10
CA GLY A 138 11.51 10.06 28.07
C GLY A 138 11.25 8.68 27.46
N ASN A 139 10.69 7.79 28.27
CA ASN A 139 10.32 6.45 27.82
C ASN A 139 9.37 6.50 26.61
N THR A 140 9.57 5.58 25.66
CA THR A 140 8.74 5.41 24.46
C THR A 140 7.92 4.12 24.60
N LEU A 141 6.65 4.14 24.21
CA LEU A 141 5.81 2.94 24.18
C LEU A 141 5.92 2.26 22.80
N GLU A 142 6.52 1.09 22.76
CA GLU A 142 6.51 0.21 21.58
C GLU A 142 5.27 -0.68 21.62
N VAL A 143 4.56 -0.76 20.48
CA VAL A 143 3.31 -1.52 20.34
C VAL A 143 3.39 -2.37 19.08
N ILE A 144 3.11 -3.67 19.22
CA ILE A 144 2.92 -4.58 18.08
C ILE A 144 1.44 -4.76 17.86
N VAL A 145 1.01 -4.51 16.62
CA VAL A 145 -0.38 -4.58 16.19
C VAL A 145 -0.49 -5.67 15.12
N THR A 146 -1.44 -6.59 15.28
CA THR A 146 -1.81 -7.56 14.25
C THR A 146 -3.06 -7.12 13.50
N HIS A 147 -3.09 -7.42 12.20
CA HIS A 147 -4.24 -7.27 11.33
C HIS A 147 -4.68 -8.67 10.85
N HIS A 148 -5.97 -8.82 10.51
CA HIS A 148 -6.49 -10.06 9.92
C HIS A 148 -6.34 -10.02 8.37
N ASP A 149 -6.76 -11.07 7.62
CA ASP A 149 -6.51 -11.25 6.16
C ASP A 149 -7.76 -11.24 5.24
N TRP A 150 -8.90 -10.70 5.65
CA TRP A 150 -10.12 -10.72 4.83
C TRP A 150 -10.02 -9.87 3.56
N ASP A 151 -10.23 -10.55 2.44
CA ASP A 151 -10.37 -10.02 1.09
C ASP A 151 -11.80 -10.36 0.61
N SER A 152 -12.57 -9.34 0.25
CA SER A 152 -13.95 -9.50 -0.25
C SER A 152 -14.01 -10.18 -1.62
N GLU A 153 -12.95 -10.09 -2.43
CA GLU A 153 -12.92 -10.62 -3.80
C GLU A 153 -12.74 -12.15 -3.83
N VAL A 154 -12.13 -12.73 -2.79
CA VAL A 154 -11.96 -14.20 -2.67
C VAL A 154 -13.31 -14.93 -2.55
N HIS A 155 -14.39 -14.26 -2.13
CA HIS A 155 -15.73 -14.86 -2.10
C HIS A 155 -16.50 -14.74 -3.43
N LEU A 156 -16.08 -13.88 -4.36
CA LEU A 156 -16.74 -13.77 -5.67
C LEU A 156 -16.35 -14.92 -6.62
N PHE A 157 -15.27 -15.66 -6.35
CA PHE A 157 -14.84 -16.81 -7.16
C PHE A 157 -15.55 -18.15 -6.84
N LEU A 158 -16.43 -18.20 -5.84
CA LEU A 158 -17.18 -19.43 -5.50
C LEU A 158 -18.70 -19.33 -5.75
N GLN A 159 -19.18 -18.23 -6.34
CA GLN A 159 -20.54 -18.14 -6.85
C GLN A 159 -20.55 -17.47 -8.23
N SER A 160 -20.20 -18.24 -9.25
CA SER A 160 -20.69 -18.01 -10.60
C SER A 160 -21.25 -19.34 -11.07
N PHE A 161 -22.55 -19.33 -11.40
CA PHE A 161 -23.34 -20.44 -11.92
C PHE A 161 -22.78 -20.97 -13.25
#